data_AF-A0A838TP02-F1
#
_entry.id   AF-A0A838TP02-F1
#
_cell.length_a   1.000
_cell.length_b   1.000
_cell.length_c   1.000
_cell.angle_alpha   90.00
_cell.angle_beta   90.00
_cell.angle_gamma   90.00
#
_symmetry.space_group_name_H-M   'P 1'
#
loop_
_entity.id
_entity.type
_entity.pdbx_description
1 polymer ?
#
loop_
_entity_poly.entity_id
_entity_poly.type
_entity_poly.pdbx_seq_one_letter_code
_entity_poly.pdbx_strand_id
1 'polypeptide(L)'
;MKYGGCVYIITNQYNKVLYTGVTAHLRARIWEHKTKFYHKSFTAKYNCNKIVWFETFLRIEEAIEREKQIKGGSRISKNILIQSINPTWKDLWEDVQDL
;
A
#
# COMPACT_ATOMS: atom_id res chain seq x y z
N MET A 1 5.09 6.33 -19.24
CA MET A 1 4.83 5.81 -17.88
C MET A 1 6.14 5.83 -17.13
N LYS A 2 6.22 6.50 -15.98
CA LYS A 2 7.48 6.66 -15.22
C LYS A 2 7.90 5.36 -14.51
N TYR A 3 6.94 4.44 -14.30
CA TYR A 3 7.11 3.15 -13.62
C TYR A 3 6.16 2.10 -14.25
N GLY A 4 6.53 0.82 -14.20
CA GLY A 4 5.74 -0.31 -14.70
C GLY A 4 4.93 -1.04 -13.61
N GLY A 5 5.23 -0.83 -12.33
CA GLY A 5 4.48 -1.40 -11.21
C GLY A 5 4.78 -0.74 -9.87
N CYS A 6 3.89 -0.93 -8.90
CA CYS A 6 4.06 -0.44 -7.54
C CYS A 6 3.50 -1.43 -6.52
N VAL A 7 4.24 -1.62 -5.42
CA VAL A 7 3.76 -2.32 -4.21
C VAL A 7 3.41 -1.28 -3.17
N TYR A 8 2.34 -1.52 -2.43
CA TYR A 8 1.90 -0.60 -1.39
C TYR A 8 1.41 -1.33 -0.15
N ILE A 9 1.42 -0.61 0.97
CA ILE A 9 0.78 -1.03 2.22
C ILE A 9 -0.22 0.05 2.64
N ILE A 10 -1.47 -0.37 2.80
CA ILE A 10 -2.50 0.44 3.43
C ILE A 10 -2.90 -0.16 4.78
N THR A 11 -3.45 0.68 5.64
CA THR A 11 -3.92 0.29 6.97
C THR A 11 -5.20 1.04 7.35
N ASN A 12 -5.76 0.68 8.50
CA ASN A 12 -6.89 1.37 9.09
C ASN A 12 -6.43 2.52 10.00
N GLN A 13 -7.37 3.34 10.47
CA GLN A 13 -7.07 4.51 11.30
C GLN A 13 -6.22 4.21 12.54
N TYR A 14 -6.29 2.98 13.06
CA TYR A 14 -5.56 2.54 14.26
C TYR A 14 -4.25 1.81 13.94
N ASN A 15 -3.83 1.72 12.67
CA ASN A 15 -2.64 1.01 12.21
C ASN A 15 -2.60 -0.50 12.59
N LYS A 16 -3.75 -1.11 12.89
CA LYS A 16 -3.83 -2.50 13.39
C LYS A 16 -3.87 -3.53 12.27
N VAL A 17 -4.62 -3.24 11.20
CA VAL A 17 -4.79 -4.14 10.05
C VAL A 17 -3.91 -3.64 8.91
N LEU A 18 -3.00 -4.48 8.42
CA LEU A 18 -2.25 -4.17 7.20
C LEU A 18 -2.81 -4.92 6.02
N TYR A 19 -2.87 -4.25 4.89
CA TYR A 19 -3.11 -4.85 3.59
C TYR A 19 -1.95 -4.49 2.67
N THR A 20 -1.35 -5.50 2.05
CA THR A 20 -0.29 -5.34 1.05
C THR A 20 -0.87 -5.69 -0.32
N GLY A 21 -0.68 -4.82 -1.30
CA GLY A 21 -1.11 -5.06 -2.67
C GLY A 21 -0.12 -4.54 -3.69
N VAL A 22 -0.36 -4.90 -4.95
CA VAL A 22 0.41 -4.48 -6.12
C VAL A 22 -0.50 -3.89 -7.18
N THR A 23 -0.03 -2.90 -7.94
CA THR A 23 -0.79 -2.29 -9.04
C THR A 23 0.13 -1.55 -10.01
N ALA A 24 -0.30 -1.39 -11.27
CA ALA A 24 0.32 -0.48 -12.23
C ALA A 24 -0.16 0.98 -12.06
N HIS A 25 -1.26 1.22 -11.34
CA HIS A 25 -1.90 2.53 -11.20
C HIS A 25 -2.17 2.86 -9.73
N LEU A 26 -1.12 3.26 -9.01
CA LEU A 26 -1.19 3.47 -7.56
C LEU A 26 -2.27 4.48 -7.15
N ARG A 27 -2.30 5.66 -7.77
CA ARG A 27 -3.27 6.71 -7.46
C ARG A 27 -4.72 6.24 -7.57
N ALA A 28 -5.08 5.60 -8.69
CA ALA A 28 -6.42 5.07 -8.90
C ALA A 28 -6.77 4.00 -7.85
N ARG A 29 -5.84 3.07 -7.58
CA ARG A 29 -6.06 1.99 -6.61
C ARG A 29 -6.25 2.50 -5.19
N ILE A 30 -5.46 3.49 -4.76
CA ILE A 30 -5.59 4.06 -3.41
C ILE A 30 -6.88 4.87 -3.30
N TRP A 31 -7.28 5.59 -4.36
CA TRP A 31 -8.59 6.23 -4.41
C TRP A 31 -9.73 5.22 -4.22
N GLU A 32 -9.71 4.07 -4.90
CA GLU A 32 -10.72 3.00 -4.74
C GLU A 32 -10.80 2.48 -3.30
N HIS A 33 -9.66 2.33 -2.60
CA HIS A 33 -9.63 1.95 -1.19
C HIS A 33 -10.18 3.06 -0.28
N LYS A 34 -9.85 4.33 -0.57
CA LYS A 34 -10.35 5.50 0.16
C LYS A 34 -11.85 5.65 0.07
N THR A 35 -12.40 5.49 -1.13
CA THR A 35 -13.84 5.60 -1.39
C THR A 35 -14.61 4.31 -1.12
N LYS A 36 -13.91 3.22 -0.79
CA LYS A 36 -14.48 1.87 -0.65
C LYS A 36 -15.28 1.46 -1.88
N PHE A 37 -14.78 1.81 -3.07
CA PHE A 37 -15.41 1.52 -4.36
C PHE A 37 -15.86 0.04 -4.44
N TYR A 38 -14.98 -0.87 -4.01
CA TYR A 38 -15.31 -2.28 -3.79
C TYR A 38 -15.79 -2.53 -2.35
N HIS A 39 -17.05 -2.18 -2.06
CA HIS A 39 -17.63 -2.21 -0.71
C HIS A 39 -17.64 -3.60 -0.03
N LYS A 40 -17.61 -4.70 -0.79
CA LYS A 40 -17.53 -6.09 -0.26
C LYS A 40 -16.11 -6.61 -0.03
N SER A 41 -15.09 -5.81 -0.35
CA SER A 41 -13.68 -6.22 -0.22
C SER A 41 -13.21 -6.29 1.23
N PHE A 42 -12.10 -7.00 1.46
CA PHE A 42 -11.41 -7.02 2.75
C PHE A 42 -11.06 -5.61 3.23
N THR A 43 -10.50 -4.78 2.34
CA THR A 43 -10.03 -3.43 2.69
C THR A 43 -11.21 -2.53 3.06
N ALA A 44 -12.35 -2.64 2.37
CA ALA A 44 -13.58 -1.95 2.75
C ALA A 44 -14.11 -2.43 4.12
N LYS A 45 -14.15 -3.74 4.37
CA LYS A 45 -14.62 -4.33 5.62
C LYS A 45 -13.81 -3.86 6.84
N TYR A 46 -12.49 -3.78 6.71
CA TYR A 46 -11.58 -3.41 7.80
C TYR A 46 -11.18 -1.94 7.82
N ASN A 47 -11.78 -1.11 6.95
CA ASN A 47 -11.46 0.31 6.78
C ASN A 47 -9.96 0.53 6.48
N CYS A 48 -9.34 -0.34 5.70
CA CYS A 48 -7.98 -0.15 5.24
C CYS A 48 -7.98 0.86 4.10
N ASN A 49 -7.85 2.15 4.43
CA ASN A 49 -7.99 3.28 3.49
C ASN A 49 -6.92 4.37 3.69
N LYS A 50 -5.91 4.08 4.51
CA LYS A 50 -4.78 4.96 4.81
C LYS A 50 -3.52 4.37 4.21
N ILE A 51 -2.89 5.03 3.24
CA ILE A 51 -1.63 4.55 2.65
C ILE A 51 -0.47 4.97 3.54
N VAL A 52 0.39 4.02 3.91
CA VAL A 52 1.48 4.26 4.86
C VAL A 52 2.85 3.91 4.31
N TRP A 53 2.91 3.22 3.18
CA TRP A 53 4.15 2.85 2.50
C TRP A 53 3.85 2.47 1.05
N PHE A 54 4.77 2.78 0.14
CA PHE A 54 4.77 2.28 -1.23
C PHE A 54 6.19 2.26 -1.83
N GLU A 55 6.39 1.45 -2.85
CA GLU A 55 7.64 1.32 -3.60
C GLU A 55 7.32 1.13 -5.09
N THR A 56 8.01 1.85 -5.96
CA THR A 56 7.78 1.84 -7.41
C THR A 56 8.89 1.11 -8.15
N PHE A 57 8.53 0.45 -9.24
CA PHE A 57 9.41 -0.41 -10.02
C PHE A 57 9.26 -0.11 -11.51
N LEU A 58 10.32 -0.32 -12.28
CA LEU A 58 10.28 -0.15 -13.73
C LEU A 58 9.43 -1.23 -14.40
N ARG A 59 9.34 -2.41 -13.80
CA ARG A 59 8.56 -3.54 -14.30
C ARG A 59 7.56 -4.06 -13.28
N ILE A 60 6.41 -4.52 -13.75
CA ILE A 60 5.37 -5.08 -12.87
C ILE A 60 5.82 -6.37 -12.21
N GLU A 61 6.69 -7.16 -12.87
CA GLU A 61 7.20 -8.42 -12.30
C GLU A 61 8.01 -8.17 -11.01
N GLU A 62 8.84 -7.13 -11.00
CA GLU A 62 9.63 -6.74 -9.82
C GLU A 62 8.72 -6.36 -8.64
N ALA A 63 7.65 -5.61 -8.93
CA ALA A 63 6.65 -5.27 -7.92
C ALA A 63 5.93 -6.52 -7.39
N ILE A 64 5.57 -7.48 -8.26
CA ILE A 64 4.92 -8.73 -7.84
C ILE A 64 5.86 -9.56 -6.94
N GLU A 65 7.14 -9.66 -7.28
CA GLU A 65 8.13 -10.36 -6.46
C GLU A 65 8.30 -9.69 -5.09
N ARG A 66 8.39 -8.36 -5.08
CA ARG A 66 8.47 -7.59 -3.84
C ARG A 66 7.23 -7.76 -2.97
N GLU A 67 6.04 -7.78 -3.56
CA GLU A 67 4.78 -8.00 -2.85
C GLU A 67 4.76 -9.38 -2.16
N LYS A 68 5.21 -10.43 -2.85
CA LYS A 68 5.33 -11.79 -2.30
C LYS A 68 6.28 -11.82 -1.10
N GLN A 69 7.45 -11.18 -1.21
CA GLN A 69 8.41 -11.07 -0.11
C GLN A 69 7.79 -10.38 1.11
N ILE A 70 7.15 -9.24 0.92
CA ILE A 70 6.52 -8.47 2.00
C ILE A 70 5.39 -9.27 2.64
N LYS A 71 4.53 -9.93 1.85
CA LYS A 71 3.44 -10.76 2.37
C LYS A 71 3.97 -11.91 3.23
N GLY A 72 5.00 -12.62 2.76
CA GLY A 72 5.64 -13.72 3.49
C GLY A 72 6.37 -13.31 4.78
N GLY A 73 6.75 -12.04 4.91
CA GLY A 73 7.39 -11.52 6.13
C GLY A 73 6.44 -11.39 7.33
N SER A 74 7.01 -11.28 8.53
CA SER A 74 6.24 -11.11 9.77
C SER A 74 5.55 -9.74 9.88
N ARG A 75 4.58 -9.60 10.81
CA ARG A 75 3.98 -8.29 11.15
C ARG A 75 5.02 -7.27 11.61
N ILE A 76 6.04 -7.72 12.34
CA ILE A 76 7.15 -6.90 12.84
C ILE A 76 8.00 -6.39 11.67
N SER A 77 8.35 -7.27 10.73
CA SER A 77 9.12 -6.88 9.54
C SER A 77 8.40 -5.81 8.72
N LYS A 78 7.08 -5.94 8.56
CA LYS A 78 6.24 -4.91 7.89
C LYS A 78 6.21 -3.59 8.66
N ASN A 79 6.16 -3.62 10.00
CA ASN A 79 6.25 -2.40 10.83
C ASN A 79 7.59 -1.68 10.64
N ILE A 80 8.70 -2.42 10.69
CA ILE A 80 10.04 -1.86 10.51
C ILE A 80 10.15 -1.22 9.13
N LEU A 81 9.65 -1.90 8.08
CA LEU A 81 9.64 -1.37 6.71
C LEU A 81 8.83 -0.06 6.58
N ILE A 82 7.68 0.03 7.24
CA ILE A 82 6.87 1.25 7.23
C ILE A 82 7.58 2.36 8.03
N GLN A 83 8.08 2.03 9.21
CA GLN A 83 8.71 3.00 10.13
C GLN A 83 10.03 3.56 9.60
N SER A 84 10.77 2.83 8.75
CA SER A 84 12.03 3.31 8.19
C SER A 84 11.86 4.54 7.30
N ILE A 85 10.68 4.74 6.70
CA ILE A 85 10.38 5.92 5.87
C ILE A 85 9.22 6.77 6.41
N ASN A 86 8.33 6.18 7.19
CA ASN A 86 7.12 6.82 7.72
C ASN A 86 6.95 6.48 9.22
N PRO A 87 7.85 6.98 10.09
CA PRO A 87 7.86 6.65 11.52
C PRO A 87 6.56 7.07 12.24
N THR A 88 5.92 8.13 11.74
CA THR A 88 4.66 8.66 12.28
C THR A 88 3.41 8.00 11.70
N TRP A 89 3.56 7.05 10.77
CA TRP A 89 2.44 6.41 10.08
C TRP A 89 1.47 7.45 9.48
N LYS A 90 1.97 8.50 8.83
CA LYS A 90 1.14 9.48 8.13
C LYS A 90 0.45 8.82 6.94
N ASP A 91 -0.72 9.32 6.58
CA ASP A 91 -1.37 8.96 5.32
C ASP A 91 -0.59 9.62 4.18
N LEU A 92 0.06 8.83 3.34
CA LEU A 92 0.90 9.28 2.23
C LEU A 92 0.09 9.60 0.97
N TRP A 93 -1.19 9.97 1.13
CA TRP A 93 -2.08 10.18 -0.01
C TRP A 93 -1.60 11.32 -0.90
N GLU A 94 -1.11 12.42 -0.31
CA GLU A 94 -0.56 13.54 -1.07
C GLU A 94 0.68 13.10 -1.88
N ASP A 95 1.58 12.31 -1.31
CA ASP A 95 2.76 11.77 -2.02
C ASP A 95 2.37 10.89 -3.23
N VAL A 96 1.21 10.24 -3.16
CA VAL A 96 0.66 9.42 -4.25
C VAL A 96 0.00 10.27 -5.33
N GLN A 97 -0.50 11.47 -5.01
CA GLN A 97 -1.13 12.35 -5.99
C GLN A 97 -0.10 12.94 -6.98
N ASP A 98 1.16 13.09 -6.53
CA ASP A 98 2.28 13.68 -7.27
C ASP A 98 3.06 12.66 -8.13
N LEU A 99 2.61 11.40 -8.18
CA LEU A 99 3.25 10.26 -8.84
C LEU A 99 2.79 10.01 -10.29
#